data_AF-A0A958B801-F1
#
_entry.id   AF-A0A958B801-F1
#
_cell.length_a   1.000
_cell.length_b   1.000
_cell.length_c   1.000
_cell.angle_alpha   90.00
_cell.angle_beta   90.00
_cell.angle_gamma   90.00
#
_symmetry.space_group_name_H-M   'P 1'
#
loop_
_entity.id
_entity.type
_entity.pdbx_description
1 polymer ?
#
loop_
_entity_poly.entity_id
_entity_poly.type
_entity_poly.pdbx_seq_one_letter_code
_entity_poly.pdbx_strand_id
1 'polypeptide(L)'
;YLDVYEVSNRQYRTCVTEGGCTLQAVADAASIQGYRDDPAFDGYPAVGVTWDQAVAYCQWAGKRLPTEAEWEYAASGPENQIYPWGNDFVAAFSAAESDDLQPVDSFSAGVSPFGMYQMAGNAGEWVLDIYDEGFYENSPLQNPFSSEGGDQRIYRGGTFGSTDPGFYTTSRRFVENRSASKVWIGLRCALDK
;
A
#
# COMPACT_ATOMS: atom_id res chain seq x y z
N TYR A 1 10.25 0.02 -11.79
CA TYR A 1 9.05 0.87 -11.93
C TYR A 1 8.07 0.52 -10.82
N LEU A 2 7.37 1.50 -10.25
CA LEU A 2 6.26 1.28 -9.32
C LEU A 2 4.98 1.86 -9.93
N ASP A 3 3.84 1.26 -9.61
CA ASP A 3 2.53 1.77 -10.02
C ASP A 3 2.28 3.15 -9.40
N VAL A 4 1.65 4.04 -10.17
CA VAL A 4 1.34 5.42 -9.74
C VAL A 4 0.29 5.44 -8.63
N TYR A 5 -0.68 4.54 -8.72
CA TYR A 5 -1.82 4.42 -7.82
C TYR A 5 -1.80 3.07 -7.10
N GLU A 6 -2.48 3.00 -5.97
CA GLU A 6 -2.92 1.72 -5.41
C GLU A 6 -3.73 0.93 -6.44
N VAL A 7 -3.72 -0.40 -6.33
CA VAL A 7 -4.60 -1.25 -7.13
C VAL A 7 -6.03 -1.00 -6.72
N SER A 8 -6.88 -0.66 -7.70
CA SER A 8 -8.30 -0.36 -7.48
C SER A 8 -9.18 -1.61 -7.41
N ASN A 9 -10.39 -1.48 -6.84
CA ASN A 9 -11.41 -2.54 -6.83
C ASN A 9 -11.75 -3.05 -8.24
N ARG A 10 -11.81 -2.17 -9.24
CA ARG A 10 -12.02 -2.58 -10.64
C ARG A 10 -10.90 -3.48 -11.15
N GLN A 11 -9.66 -3.10 -10.89
CA GLN A 11 -8.50 -3.89 -11.32
C GLN A 11 -8.45 -5.25 -10.62
N TYR A 12 -8.65 -5.27 -9.29
CA TYR A 12 -8.64 -6.53 -8.53
C TYR A 12 -9.79 -7.46 -8.95
N ARG A 13 -11.01 -6.95 -9.17
CA ARG A 13 -12.12 -7.75 -9.70
C ARG A 13 -11.84 -8.34 -11.08
N THR A 14 -11.08 -7.65 -11.92
CA THR A 14 -10.65 -8.19 -13.21
C THR A 14 -9.80 -9.45 -12.99
N CYS A 15 -8.80 -9.38 -12.10
CA CYS A 15 -7.99 -10.54 -11.72
C CYS A 15 -8.83 -11.71 -11.18
N VAL A 16 -9.86 -11.43 -10.37
CA VAL A 16 -10.77 -12.46 -9.84
C VAL A 16 -11.60 -13.10 -10.96
N THR A 17 -12.16 -12.29 -11.85
CA THR A 17 -13.00 -12.76 -12.98
C THR A 17 -12.20 -13.65 -13.92
N GLU A 18 -10.93 -13.33 -14.12
CA GLU A 18 -10.00 -14.12 -14.94
C GLU A 18 -9.37 -15.31 -14.21
N GLY A 19 -9.71 -15.52 -12.93
CA GLY A 19 -9.23 -16.65 -12.13
C GLY A 19 -7.78 -16.53 -11.62
N GLY A 20 -7.16 -15.35 -11.76
CA GLY A 20 -5.82 -15.07 -11.23
C GLY A 20 -5.80 -14.76 -9.74
N CYS A 21 -6.92 -14.27 -9.19
CA CYS A 21 -7.04 -13.86 -7.79
C CYS A 21 -8.22 -14.53 -7.10
N THR A 22 -8.14 -14.60 -5.77
CA THR A 22 -9.27 -14.99 -4.93
C THR A 22 -9.76 -13.80 -4.11
N LEU A 23 -11.05 -13.84 -3.76
CA LEU A 23 -11.59 -13.04 -2.68
C LEU A 23 -11.85 -13.97 -1.50
N GLN A 24 -11.31 -13.65 -0.33
CA GLN A 24 -11.86 -14.25 0.88
C GLN A 24 -13.29 -13.71 1.06
N ALA A 25 -14.20 -14.57 1.50
CA ALA A 25 -15.50 -14.19 2.01
C ALA A 25 -15.32 -13.49 3.36
N VAL A 26 -14.76 -12.29 3.35
CA VAL A 26 -14.75 -11.42 4.53
C VAL A 26 -16.12 -10.76 4.61
N ALA A 27 -16.73 -10.80 5.79
CA ALA A 27 -17.82 -9.90 6.15
C ALA A 27 -17.35 -8.47 5.86
N ASP A 28 -18.17 -7.72 5.13
CA ASP A 28 -17.91 -6.43 4.47
C ASP A 28 -16.60 -5.76 4.90
N ALA A 29 -15.62 -5.80 3.97
CA ALA A 29 -14.25 -5.37 4.19
C ALA A 29 -14.07 -3.83 4.20
N ALA A 30 -15.13 -3.09 4.52
CA ALA A 30 -15.20 -1.65 4.70
C ALA A 30 -16.46 -1.37 5.54
N SER A 31 -16.64 -0.15 6.04
CA SER A 31 -17.93 0.24 6.64
C SER A 31 -19.12 0.11 5.66
N ILE A 32 -18.78 -0.07 4.38
CA ILE A 32 -19.66 -0.05 3.22
C ILE A 32 -19.94 -1.47 2.74
N GLN A 33 -21.21 -1.88 2.87
CA GLN A 33 -21.71 -3.13 2.30
C GLN A 33 -21.51 -3.13 0.77
N GLY A 34 -20.92 -4.20 0.24
CA GLY A 34 -20.70 -4.32 -1.21
C GLY A 34 -19.55 -3.49 -1.78
N TYR A 35 -18.70 -2.90 -0.94
CA TYR A 35 -17.53 -2.08 -1.35
C TYR A 35 -16.72 -2.65 -2.52
N ARG A 36 -16.49 -3.97 -2.54
CA ARG A 36 -15.68 -4.60 -3.59
C ARG A 36 -16.42 -4.75 -4.92
N ASP A 37 -17.75 -4.94 -4.86
CA ASP A 37 -18.56 -5.37 -6.00
C ASP A 37 -19.35 -4.23 -6.64
N ASP A 38 -19.68 -3.19 -5.86
CA ASP A 38 -20.44 -2.04 -6.31
C ASP A 38 -19.61 -1.13 -7.24
N PRO A 39 -20.07 -0.86 -8.47
CA PRO A 39 -19.43 0.04 -9.43
C PRO A 39 -19.08 1.44 -8.89
N ALA A 40 -19.79 1.91 -7.86
CA ALA A 40 -19.51 3.20 -7.21
C ALA A 40 -18.10 3.25 -6.59
N PHE A 41 -17.53 2.10 -6.23
CA PHE A 41 -16.22 1.99 -5.60
C PHE A 41 -15.12 1.48 -6.54
N ASP A 42 -15.38 1.48 -7.85
CA ASP A 42 -14.43 1.01 -8.86
C ASP A 42 -13.05 1.65 -8.77
N GLY A 43 -13.03 2.96 -8.49
CA GLY A 43 -11.82 3.76 -8.38
C GLY A 43 -11.21 3.82 -6.98
N TYR A 44 -11.74 3.06 -6.01
CA TYR A 44 -11.23 3.00 -4.65
C TYR A 44 -10.24 1.84 -4.50
N PRO A 45 -9.32 1.87 -3.53
CA PRO A 45 -8.28 0.84 -3.38
C PRO A 45 -8.87 -0.53 -3.03
N ALA A 46 -8.35 -1.58 -3.65
CA ALA A 46 -8.63 -2.94 -3.27
C ALA A 46 -7.97 -3.23 -1.91
N VAL A 47 -8.79 -3.38 -0.87
CA VAL A 47 -8.37 -3.63 0.52
C VAL A 47 -8.89 -4.96 1.03
N GLY A 48 -8.41 -5.41 2.19
CA GLY A 48 -8.78 -6.71 2.79
C GLY A 48 -8.20 -7.88 2.00
N VAL A 49 -7.04 -7.67 1.38
CA VAL A 49 -6.27 -8.73 0.74
C VAL A 49 -5.18 -9.18 1.69
N THR A 50 -4.94 -10.48 1.75
CA THR A 50 -3.75 -11.00 2.43
C THR A 50 -2.49 -10.66 1.64
N TRP A 51 -1.33 -10.79 2.26
CA TRP A 51 -0.05 -10.61 1.56
C TRP A 51 0.07 -11.57 0.37
N ASP A 52 -0.35 -12.83 0.53
CA ASP A 52 -0.33 -13.82 -0.55
C ASP A 52 -1.26 -13.45 -1.71
N GLN A 53 -2.42 -12.88 -1.42
CA GLN A 53 -3.34 -12.37 -2.44
C GLN A 53 -2.75 -11.17 -3.18
N ALA A 54 -2.05 -10.29 -2.47
CA ALA A 54 -1.38 -9.16 -3.08
C ALA A 54 -0.23 -9.60 -4.01
N VAL A 55 0.55 -10.60 -3.60
CA VAL A 55 1.55 -11.25 -4.45
C VAL A 55 0.90 -11.89 -5.67
N ALA A 56 -0.16 -12.67 -5.49
CA ALA A 56 -0.87 -13.33 -6.59
C ALA A 56 -1.41 -12.32 -7.61
N TYR A 57 -1.99 -11.21 -7.15
CA TYR A 57 -2.45 -10.13 -8.01
C TYR A 57 -1.30 -9.54 -8.84
N CYS A 58 -0.21 -9.14 -8.18
CA CYS A 58 0.91 -8.55 -8.91
C CYS A 58 1.52 -9.56 -9.90
N GLN A 59 1.64 -10.83 -9.54
CA GLN A 59 2.11 -11.88 -10.46
C GLN A 59 1.19 -12.07 -11.68
N TRP A 60 -0.12 -12.13 -11.47
CA TRP A 60 -1.10 -12.19 -12.57
C TRP A 60 -0.98 -10.96 -13.48
N ALA A 61 -0.75 -9.78 -12.92
CA ALA A 61 -0.53 -8.55 -13.67
C ALA A 61 0.86 -8.47 -14.36
N GLY A 62 1.68 -9.53 -14.29
CA GLY A 62 3.04 -9.56 -14.84
C GLY A 62 4.05 -8.70 -14.08
N LYS A 63 3.81 -8.50 -12.78
CA LYS A 63 4.54 -7.60 -11.86
C LYS A 63 4.92 -8.36 -10.58
N ARG A 64 5.39 -7.62 -9.57
CA ARG A 64 5.65 -8.08 -8.19
C ARG A 64 5.21 -7.02 -7.18
N LEU A 65 5.22 -7.35 -5.89
CA LEU A 65 5.19 -6.30 -4.86
C LEU A 65 6.50 -5.49 -4.89
N PRO A 66 6.48 -4.20 -4.56
CA PRO A 66 7.70 -3.44 -4.32
C PRO A 66 8.44 -4.00 -3.10
N THR A 67 9.77 -3.88 -3.05
CA THR A 67 10.46 -4.00 -1.77
C THR A 67 10.13 -2.80 -0.88
N GLU A 68 10.33 -2.92 0.42
CA GLU A 68 10.15 -1.82 1.37
C GLU A 68 11.00 -0.61 0.98
N ALA A 69 12.25 -0.85 0.57
CA ALA A 69 13.16 0.23 0.18
C ALA A 69 12.76 0.90 -1.13
N GLU A 70 12.23 0.15 -2.11
CA GLU A 70 11.68 0.74 -3.33
C GLU A 70 10.46 1.60 -3.03
N TRP A 71 9.58 1.12 -2.14
CA TRP A 71 8.40 1.85 -1.71
C TRP A 71 8.79 3.15 -1.01
N GLU A 72 9.71 3.09 -0.04
CA GLU A 72 10.16 4.26 0.72
C GLU A 72 10.85 5.28 -0.20
N TYR A 73 11.70 4.83 -1.11
CA TYR A 73 12.33 5.71 -2.09
C TYR A 73 11.31 6.37 -3.01
N ALA A 74 10.30 5.63 -3.47
CA ALA A 74 9.23 6.17 -4.30
C ALA A 74 8.36 7.19 -3.57
N ALA A 75 8.22 7.06 -2.24
CA ALA A 75 7.48 7.98 -1.39
C ALA A 75 8.29 9.24 -1.06
N SER A 76 9.54 9.09 -0.62
CA SER A 76 10.36 10.17 -0.04
C SER A 76 11.22 10.91 -1.06
N GLY A 77 11.48 10.29 -2.21
CA GLY A 77 12.36 10.84 -3.24
C GLY A 77 13.84 10.90 -2.82
N PRO A 78 14.70 11.44 -3.69
CA PRO A 78 16.15 11.50 -3.46
C PRO A 78 16.57 12.41 -2.28
N GLU A 79 15.66 13.27 -1.80
CA GLU A 79 15.90 14.18 -0.68
C GLU A 79 15.44 13.61 0.67
N ASN A 80 14.93 12.37 0.71
CA ASN A 80 14.41 11.70 1.92
C ASN A 80 13.35 12.54 2.65
N GLN A 81 12.34 13.01 1.91
CA GLN A 81 11.26 13.82 2.49
C GLN A 81 10.48 13.03 3.55
N ILE A 82 10.11 13.71 4.64
CA ILE A 82 9.37 13.10 5.78
C ILE A 82 7.99 12.63 5.33
N TYR A 83 7.33 13.39 4.47
CA TYR A 83 6.05 13.07 3.82
C TYR A 83 6.26 13.09 2.30
N PRO A 84 5.38 12.47 1.50
CA PRO A 84 5.52 12.50 0.04
C PRO A 84 5.57 13.91 -0.58
N TRP A 85 5.00 14.90 0.10
CA TRP A 85 4.92 16.29 -0.35
C TRP A 85 5.94 17.23 0.32
N GLY A 86 6.85 16.71 1.15
CA GLY A 86 7.86 17.52 1.84
C GLY A 86 7.97 17.21 3.32
N ASN A 87 8.44 18.19 4.10
CA ASN A 87 8.83 17.97 5.50
C ASN A 87 7.83 18.52 6.53
N ASP A 88 6.88 19.32 6.10
CA ASP A 88 5.81 19.85 6.94
C ASP A 88 4.53 19.05 6.71
N PHE A 89 3.92 18.59 7.80
CA PHE A 89 2.68 17.82 7.72
C PHE A 89 1.53 18.70 7.26
N VAL A 90 0.79 18.25 6.25
CA VAL A 90 -0.43 18.91 5.74
C VAL A 90 -1.52 17.86 5.60
N ALA A 91 -2.42 17.78 6.57
CA ALA A 91 -3.44 16.74 6.64
C ALA A 91 -4.30 16.66 5.36
N ALA A 92 -4.67 17.80 4.80
CA ALA A 92 -5.47 17.94 3.58
C ALA A 92 -4.82 17.36 2.30
N PHE A 93 -3.55 16.96 2.34
CA PHE A 93 -2.85 16.30 1.23
C PHE A 93 -2.93 14.77 1.31
N SER A 94 -3.69 14.23 2.25
CA SER A 94 -3.85 12.79 2.46
C SER A 94 -5.27 12.47 2.96
N ALA A 95 -5.56 11.19 3.14
CA ALA A 95 -6.80 10.75 3.76
C ALA A 95 -6.84 10.93 5.30
N ALA A 96 -5.98 11.77 5.88
CA ALA A 96 -5.88 11.91 7.33
C ALA A 96 -7.17 12.41 8.01
N GLU A 97 -7.90 13.28 7.34
CA GLU A 97 -9.18 13.82 7.79
C GLU A 97 -10.39 13.13 7.14
N SER A 98 -10.17 11.99 6.46
CA SER A 98 -11.23 11.21 5.82
C SER A 98 -11.78 10.15 6.78
N ASP A 99 -13.10 10.00 6.79
CA ASP A 99 -13.79 8.97 7.59
C ASP A 99 -13.70 7.56 6.97
N ASP A 100 -13.37 7.46 5.69
CA ASP A 100 -13.25 6.20 4.94
C ASP A 100 -12.20 6.34 3.82
N LEU A 101 -11.91 5.23 3.14
CA LEU A 101 -11.09 5.15 1.93
C LEU A 101 -11.57 6.16 0.90
N GLN A 102 -10.64 6.67 0.11
CA GLN A 102 -10.87 7.65 -0.96
C GLN A 102 -10.49 7.04 -2.31
N PRO A 103 -11.00 7.59 -3.43
CA PRO A 103 -10.54 7.20 -4.75
C PRO A 103 -9.02 7.28 -4.87
N VAL A 104 -8.41 6.32 -5.57
CA VAL A 104 -6.94 6.16 -5.64
C VAL A 104 -6.24 7.37 -6.26
N ASP A 105 -6.96 8.20 -7.02
CA ASP A 105 -6.49 9.43 -7.67
C ASP A 105 -6.80 10.72 -6.88
N SER A 106 -7.26 10.59 -5.62
CA SER A 106 -7.51 11.73 -4.73
C SER A 106 -6.21 12.37 -4.20
N PHE A 107 -6.34 13.60 -3.69
CA PHE A 107 -5.25 14.37 -3.07
C PHE A 107 -4.04 14.60 -3.98
N SER A 108 -4.26 15.18 -5.17
CA SER A 108 -3.18 15.48 -6.13
C SER A 108 -2.08 16.40 -5.59
N ALA A 109 -2.32 17.12 -4.49
CA ALA A 109 -1.31 17.93 -3.81
C ALA A 109 -0.36 17.11 -2.91
N GLY A 110 -0.74 15.87 -2.57
CA GLY A 110 0.03 14.94 -1.75
C GLY A 110 0.87 13.92 -2.53
N VAL A 111 1.05 14.14 -3.84
CA VAL A 111 1.84 13.22 -4.67
C VAL A 111 3.32 13.25 -4.28
N SER A 112 3.97 12.09 -4.38
CA SER A 112 5.41 11.98 -4.14
C SER A 112 6.25 12.77 -5.17
N PRO A 113 7.57 12.93 -4.96
CA PRO A 113 8.45 13.58 -5.94
C PRO A 113 8.48 12.88 -7.32
N PHE A 114 8.04 11.62 -7.37
CA PHE A 114 7.90 10.82 -8.59
C PHE A 114 6.46 10.81 -9.16
N GLY A 115 5.55 11.62 -8.58
CA GLY A 115 4.16 11.72 -9.00
C GLY A 115 3.27 10.57 -8.53
N MET A 116 3.68 9.81 -7.50
CA MET A 116 2.88 8.71 -6.97
C MET A 116 1.84 9.21 -5.98
N TYR A 117 0.61 8.73 -6.14
CA TYR A 117 -0.53 9.10 -5.31
C TYR A 117 -0.61 8.20 -4.08
N GLN A 118 -1.21 8.74 -3.01
CA GLN A 118 -1.57 7.99 -1.80
C GLN A 118 -0.39 7.24 -1.15
N MET A 119 0.85 7.74 -1.29
CA MET A 119 2.01 7.18 -0.58
C MET A 119 1.98 7.50 0.93
N ALA A 120 0.99 8.27 1.40
CA ALA A 120 0.75 8.55 2.81
C ALA A 120 -0.78 8.62 3.06
N GLY A 121 -1.30 7.64 3.79
CA GLY A 121 -2.72 7.46 4.07
C GLY A 121 -3.44 6.63 3.02
N ASN A 122 -4.76 6.78 2.98
CA ASN A 122 -5.70 5.94 2.22
C ASN A 122 -5.67 4.48 2.66
N ALA A 123 -5.07 3.55 1.91
CA ALA A 123 -4.84 2.19 2.36
C ALA A 123 -3.35 1.95 2.68
N GLY A 124 -3.10 1.14 3.71
CA GLY A 124 -1.77 0.61 3.95
C GLY A 124 -1.39 -0.35 2.84
N GLU A 125 -0.14 -0.35 2.40
CA GLU A 125 0.25 -1.11 1.22
C GLU A 125 1.24 -2.21 1.56
N TRP A 126 0.88 -3.47 1.28
CA TRP A 126 1.79 -4.60 1.41
C TRP A 126 3.06 -4.38 0.57
N VAL A 127 4.22 -4.67 1.16
CA VAL A 127 5.51 -4.76 0.46
C VAL A 127 6.04 -6.19 0.49
N LEU A 128 7.03 -6.49 -0.34
CA LEU A 128 7.57 -7.84 -0.50
C LEU A 128 8.27 -8.36 0.77
N ASP A 129 8.82 -7.45 1.56
CA ASP A 129 9.72 -7.74 2.68
C ASP A 129 9.06 -8.46 3.87
N ILE A 130 9.82 -9.39 4.44
CA ILE A 130 9.55 -9.99 5.73
C ILE A 130 9.97 -9.03 6.84
N TYR A 131 9.15 -8.88 7.87
CA TYR A 131 9.53 -8.06 9.02
C TYR A 131 10.67 -8.72 9.79
N ASP A 132 11.76 -7.95 9.91
CA ASP A 132 12.88 -8.21 10.80
C ASP A 132 13.23 -6.86 11.47
N GLU A 133 13.28 -6.90 12.81
CA GLU A 133 13.59 -5.76 13.67
C GLU A 133 15.05 -5.31 13.49
N GLY A 134 15.98 -6.25 13.28
CA GLY A 134 17.41 -5.98 13.13
C GLY A 134 17.86 -5.72 11.69
N PHE A 135 16.94 -5.74 10.72
CA PHE A 135 17.29 -5.67 9.30
C PHE A 135 18.05 -4.40 8.94
N TYR A 136 17.63 -3.25 9.46
CA TYR A 136 18.23 -1.95 9.12
C TYR A 136 19.69 -1.84 9.59
N GLU A 137 20.09 -2.55 10.65
CA GLU A 137 21.47 -2.54 11.16
C GLU A 137 22.44 -3.31 10.26
N ASN A 138 21.94 -4.32 9.54
CA ASN A 138 22.74 -5.26 8.75
C ASN A 138 22.38 -5.26 7.24
N SER A 139 21.55 -4.30 6.82
CA SER A 139 21.01 -4.23 5.47
C SER A 139 22.14 -4.03 4.43
N PRO A 140 22.11 -4.75 3.29
CA PRO A 140 23.02 -4.46 2.19
C PRO A 140 22.74 -3.07 1.62
N LEU A 141 23.77 -2.43 1.05
CA LEU A 141 23.65 -1.09 0.46
C LEU A 141 22.92 -1.07 -0.88
N GLN A 142 22.95 -2.18 -1.61
CA GLN A 142 22.38 -2.29 -2.96
C GLN A 142 21.18 -3.23 -2.92
N ASN A 143 20.02 -2.72 -3.35
CA ASN A 143 18.74 -3.45 -3.39
C ASN A 143 18.43 -4.22 -2.10
N PRO A 144 18.32 -3.52 -0.96
CA PRO A 144 17.97 -4.16 0.30
C PRO A 144 16.59 -4.80 0.21
N PHE A 145 16.54 -6.05 0.63
CA PHE A 145 15.34 -6.87 0.66
C PHE A 145 15.47 -7.90 1.79
N SER A 146 14.49 -7.91 2.69
CA SER A 146 14.38 -8.88 3.77
C SER A 146 13.59 -10.10 3.33
N SER A 147 14.28 -11.23 3.13
CA SER A 147 13.67 -12.51 2.72
C SER A 147 13.66 -13.57 3.83
N GLU A 148 14.28 -13.30 4.97
CA GLU A 148 14.42 -14.25 6.07
C GLU A 148 13.59 -13.78 7.27
N GLY A 149 12.87 -14.71 7.93
CA GLY A 149 12.07 -14.42 9.11
C GLY A 149 10.80 -15.26 9.22
N GLY A 150 9.88 -14.80 10.06
CA GLY A 150 8.61 -15.48 10.33
C GLY A 150 7.47 -15.06 9.39
N ASP A 151 6.24 -15.25 9.84
CA ASP A 151 5.03 -14.90 9.08
C ASP A 151 4.65 -13.42 9.16
N GLN A 152 5.43 -12.59 9.83
CA GLN A 152 5.20 -11.15 9.87
C GLN A 152 5.64 -10.50 8.56
N ARG A 153 4.79 -9.64 8.01
CA ARG A 153 4.99 -8.90 6.76
C ARG A 153 4.83 -7.42 7.02
N ILE A 154 5.49 -6.64 6.18
CA ILE A 154 5.49 -5.19 6.28
C ILE A 154 4.41 -4.62 5.37
N TYR A 155 3.73 -3.59 5.85
CA TYR A 155 3.01 -2.66 5.01
C TYR A 155 3.42 -1.23 5.32
N ARG A 156 3.19 -0.33 4.37
CA ARG A 156 3.69 1.05 4.36
C ARG A 156 2.56 2.06 4.15
N GLY A 157 2.84 3.35 4.36
CA GLY A 157 1.95 4.47 4.02
C GLY A 157 0.92 4.85 5.09
N GLY A 158 0.55 3.94 5.99
CA GLY A 158 -0.53 4.18 6.95
C GLY A 158 -1.90 4.01 6.29
N THR A 159 -2.96 4.52 6.93
CA THR A 159 -4.36 4.43 6.48
C THR A 159 -5.06 5.76 6.74
N PHE A 160 -6.27 5.94 6.23
CA PHE A 160 -7.15 7.07 6.53
C PHE A 160 -7.45 7.27 8.04
N GLY A 161 -7.86 8.48 8.40
CA GLY A 161 -8.53 8.77 9.67
C GLY A 161 -7.65 8.87 10.94
N SER A 162 -6.32 8.83 10.81
CA SER A 162 -5.42 9.10 11.94
C SER A 162 -5.07 10.58 12.06
N THR A 163 -5.08 11.12 13.28
CA THR A 163 -4.67 12.50 13.61
C THR A 163 -3.19 12.63 13.97
N ASP A 164 -2.45 11.52 14.03
CA ASP A 164 -1.01 11.51 14.33
C ASP A 164 -0.19 11.73 13.05
N PRO A 165 0.57 12.83 12.90
CA PRO A 165 1.46 13.04 11.76
C PRO A 165 2.49 11.91 11.58
N GLY A 166 2.95 11.31 12.68
CA GLY A 166 3.90 10.19 12.67
C GLY A 166 3.38 8.94 11.95
N PHE A 167 2.07 8.86 11.75
CA PHE A 167 1.41 7.78 11.03
C PHE A 167 1.60 7.83 9.51
N TYR A 168 1.89 9.01 8.98
CA TYR A 168 1.96 9.30 7.54
C TYR A 168 3.38 9.52 7.03
N THR A 169 4.39 9.28 7.87
CA THR A 169 5.77 9.49 7.45
C THR A 169 6.21 8.41 6.47
N THR A 170 7.02 8.81 5.49
CA THR A 170 7.52 7.94 4.42
C THR A 170 8.36 6.79 4.95
N SER A 171 8.93 6.91 6.15
CA SER A 171 9.80 5.92 6.82
C SER A 171 9.09 4.98 7.79
N ARG A 172 7.81 5.22 8.11
CA ARG A 172 7.08 4.41 9.08
C ARG A 172 6.81 3.00 8.54
N ARG A 173 7.32 2.00 9.25
CA ARG A 173 7.01 0.58 9.03
C ARG A 173 5.79 0.19 9.86
N PHE A 174 4.87 -0.55 9.26
CA PHE A 174 3.82 -1.27 9.98
C PHE A 174 3.96 -2.76 9.75
N VAL A 175 3.49 -3.56 10.71
CA VAL A 175 3.69 -5.01 10.71
C VAL A 175 2.37 -5.69 10.96
N GLU A 176 2.10 -6.75 10.20
CA GLU A 176 0.94 -7.60 10.39
C GLU A 176 1.26 -9.03 9.94
N ASN A 177 0.46 -10.01 10.37
CA ASN A 177 0.63 -11.40 9.91
C ASN A 177 0.33 -11.53 8.41
N ARG A 178 1.09 -12.38 7.71
CA ARG A 178 0.93 -12.72 6.29
C ARG A 178 -0.51 -13.10 5.91
N SER A 179 -1.19 -13.81 6.81
CA SER A 179 -2.57 -14.28 6.64
C SER A 179 -3.65 -13.25 7.00
N ALA A 180 -3.27 -12.08 7.52
CA ALA A 180 -4.22 -11.07 7.90
C ALA A 180 -4.88 -10.45 6.65
N SER A 181 -6.20 -10.32 6.72
CA SER A 181 -7.01 -9.61 5.75
C SER A 181 -7.63 -8.40 6.45
N LYS A 182 -6.99 -7.24 6.34
CA LYS A 182 -7.43 -6.00 6.99
C LYS A 182 -8.09 -5.07 6.00
N VAL A 183 -9.23 -4.51 6.40
CA VAL A 183 -10.08 -3.61 5.60
C VAL A 183 -9.43 -2.27 5.23
N TRP A 184 -8.25 -2.02 5.77
CA TRP A 184 -7.43 -0.83 5.50
C TRP A 184 -6.08 -1.19 4.87
N ILE A 185 -5.83 -2.45 4.51
CA ILE A 185 -4.59 -2.87 3.86
C ILE A 185 -4.89 -3.38 2.44
N GLY A 186 -4.27 -2.73 1.47
CA GLY A 186 -4.29 -3.04 0.05
C GLY A 186 -2.88 -3.28 -0.50
N LEU A 187 -2.64 -2.79 -1.71
CA LEU A 187 -1.43 -3.08 -2.47
C LEU A 187 -1.19 -2.07 -3.60
N ARG A 188 0.08 -1.93 -3.97
CA ARG A 188 0.51 -1.48 -5.30
C ARG A 188 1.57 -2.44 -5.85
N CYS A 189 1.75 -2.48 -7.16
CA CYS A 189 2.73 -3.35 -7.78
C CYS A 189 3.95 -2.58 -8.29
N ALA A 190 5.02 -3.34 -8.52
CA ALA A 190 6.29 -2.92 -9.08
C ALA A 190 6.71 -3.85 -10.23
N LEU A 191 7.57 -3.35 -11.11
CA LEU A 191 8.13 -4.07 -12.26
C LEU A 191 9.62 -3.79 -12.37
N ASP A 192 10.41 -4.84 -12.58
CA ASP A 192 11.84 -4.72 -12.84
C ASP A 192 12.11 -4.03 -14.19
N LYS A 193 13.33 -3.54 -14.39
CA LYS A 193 13.76 -2.88 -15.64
C LYS A 193 14.53 -3.84 -16.54
#